data_AF-A0A537KS64-F1
#
_entry.id   AF-A0A537KS64-F1
#
_cell.length_a   1.000
_cell.length_b   1.000
_cell.length_c   1.000
_cell.angle_alpha   90.00
_cell.angle_beta   90.00
_cell.angle_gamma   90.00
#
_symmetry.space_group_name_H-M   'P 1'
#
loop_
_entity.id
_entity.type
_entity.pdbx_description
1 polymer ?
#
loop_
_entity_poly.entity_id
_entity_poly.type
_entity_poly.pdbx_seq_one_letter_code
_entity_poly.pdbx_strand_id
1 'polypeptide(L)'
;MAGSGAGLRRWFFALLVWGALIYIPLRILLEAFQTIAPTIRQRLIAQTAIRADRYGSRAAIELMVDGPLGRSVIMPRIATPAQHAKAREGAVAILERAHGDSAEVGTAAVRCLASVERWMTHLASWSAAQAAGNIQARWADVRALVGLAATTEVLIAAYEDGAGSQLSTGSLGGSAATAYLEACLDFCDQLALDADVVPWTEPGLRLNVDPSLRDQTRAAWKAFSETPSPALEARKAFVDTVLAGAD
;
A
#
# COMPACT_ATOMS: atom_id res chain seq x y z
N MET A 1 -46.19 34.93 -34.49
CA MET A 1 -45.27 34.40 -33.46
C MET A 1 -45.36 32.86 -33.43
N ALA A 2 -44.61 32.17 -34.29
CA ALA A 2 -44.68 30.69 -34.42
C ALA A 2 -43.29 30.04 -34.62
N GLY A 3 -42.22 30.65 -34.08
CA GLY A 3 -40.84 30.18 -34.24
C GLY A 3 -40.23 29.49 -33.02
N SER A 4 -40.74 29.74 -31.81
CA SER A 4 -40.12 29.28 -30.56
C SER A 4 -40.45 27.82 -30.19
N GLY A 5 -41.67 27.35 -30.48
CA GLY A 5 -42.12 26.00 -30.10
C GLY A 5 -41.49 24.86 -30.91
N ALA A 6 -41.19 25.09 -32.19
CA ALA A 6 -40.58 24.07 -33.06
C ALA A 6 -39.10 23.83 -32.72
N GLY A 7 -38.36 24.89 -32.36
CA GLY A 7 -36.98 24.79 -31.90
C GLY A 7 -36.86 24.04 -30.59
N LEU A 8 -37.73 24.36 -29.61
CA LEU A 8 -37.75 23.69 -28.31
C LEU A 8 -38.07 22.19 -28.44
N ARG A 9 -39.03 21.83 -29.31
CA ARG A 9 -39.43 20.43 -29.55
C ARG A 9 -38.32 19.62 -30.24
N ARG A 10 -37.57 20.24 -31.15
CA ARG A 10 -36.39 19.62 -31.79
C ARG A 10 -35.24 19.42 -30.81
N TRP A 11 -34.97 20.40 -29.95
CA TRP A 11 -33.98 20.27 -28.88
C TRP A 11 -34.35 19.20 -27.86
N PHE A 12 -35.62 19.14 -27.46
CA PHE A 12 -36.11 18.09 -26.57
C PHE A 12 -35.97 16.70 -27.21
N PHE A 13 -36.33 16.56 -28.48
CA PHE A 13 -36.14 15.30 -29.21
C PHE A 13 -34.66 14.92 -29.32
N ALA A 14 -33.78 15.88 -29.65
CA ALA A 14 -32.34 15.65 -29.71
C ALA A 14 -31.75 15.23 -28.35
N LEU A 15 -32.19 15.86 -27.24
CA LEU A 15 -31.80 15.48 -25.89
C LEU A 15 -32.32 14.09 -25.51
N LEU A 16 -33.54 13.74 -25.91
CA LEU A 16 -34.12 12.43 -25.64
C LEU A 16 -33.38 11.33 -26.42
N VAL A 17 -33.08 11.56 -27.70
CA VAL A 17 -32.28 10.65 -28.53
C VAL A 17 -30.86 10.52 -27.98
N TRP A 18 -30.20 11.62 -27.60
CA TRP A 18 -28.88 11.59 -26.97
C TRP A 18 -28.91 10.84 -25.63
N GLY A 19 -29.93 11.10 -24.81
CA GLY A 19 -30.15 10.41 -23.54
C GLY A 19 -30.31 8.90 -23.71
N ALA A 20 -31.17 8.49 -24.65
CA ALA A 20 -31.50 7.09 -24.89
C ALA A 20 -30.41 6.31 -25.62
N LEU A 21 -29.73 6.92 -26.60
CA LEU A 21 -28.77 6.21 -27.46
C LEU A 21 -27.31 6.36 -27.02
N ILE A 22 -26.97 7.42 -26.27
CA ILE A 22 -25.58 7.70 -25.89
C ILE A 22 -25.43 7.63 -24.38
N TYR A 23 -26.16 8.45 -23.63
CA TYR A 23 -25.95 8.56 -22.18
C TYR A 23 -26.34 7.30 -21.41
N ILE A 24 -27.54 6.76 -21.63
CA ILE A 24 -28.03 5.57 -20.93
C ILE A 24 -27.12 4.36 -21.23
N PRO A 25 -26.80 4.02 -22.49
CA PRO A 25 -25.88 2.92 -22.79
C PRO A 25 -24.49 3.13 -22.20
N LEU A 26 -23.92 4.35 -22.30
CA LEU A 26 -22.62 4.65 -21.72
C LEU A 26 -22.60 4.49 -20.20
N ARG A 27 -23.67 4.94 -19.53
CA ARG A 27 -23.82 4.78 -18.09
C ARG A 27 -23.95 3.32 -17.68
N ILE A 28 -24.78 2.54 -18.37
CA ILE A 28 -24.92 1.10 -18.14
C ILE A 28 -23.56 0.41 -18.35
N LEU A 29 -22.82 0.79 -19.38
CA LEU A 29 -21.48 0.25 -19.66
C LEU A 29 -20.51 0.58 -18.50
N LEU A 30 -20.49 1.82 -18.02
CA LEU A 30 -19.66 2.25 -16.89
C LEU A 30 -20.02 1.51 -15.60
N GLU A 31 -21.31 1.39 -15.27
CA GLU A 31 -21.80 0.64 -14.10
C GLU A 31 -21.48 -0.86 -14.23
N ALA A 32 -21.62 -1.43 -15.43
CA ALA A 32 -21.23 -2.81 -15.71
C ALA A 32 -19.72 -3.02 -15.54
N PHE A 33 -18.88 -2.10 -16.02
CA PHE A 33 -17.44 -2.17 -15.81
C PHE A 33 -17.05 -2.06 -14.34
N GLN A 34 -17.72 -1.19 -13.57
CA GLN A 34 -17.51 -1.08 -12.12
C GLN A 34 -17.83 -2.40 -11.38
N THR A 35 -18.78 -3.17 -11.90
CA THR A 35 -19.19 -4.46 -11.32
C THR A 35 -18.31 -5.63 -11.79
N ILE A 36 -17.92 -5.62 -13.07
CA ILE A 36 -17.21 -6.72 -13.71
C ILE A 36 -15.69 -6.66 -13.47
N ALA A 37 -15.10 -5.46 -13.49
CA ALA A 37 -13.66 -5.28 -13.31
C ALA A 37 -13.10 -5.90 -12.01
N PRO A 38 -13.71 -5.74 -10.82
CA PRO A 38 -13.19 -6.38 -9.60
C PRO A 38 -13.27 -7.91 -9.68
N THR A 39 -14.34 -8.44 -10.27
CA THR A 39 -14.52 -9.89 -10.46
C THR A 39 -13.45 -10.47 -11.40
N ILE A 40 -13.20 -9.80 -12.53
CA ILE A 40 -12.12 -10.19 -13.46
C ILE A 40 -10.77 -10.13 -12.77
N ARG A 41 -10.49 -9.05 -12.03
CA ARG A 41 -9.22 -8.88 -11.32
C ARG A 41 -9.00 -9.99 -10.29
N GLN A 42 -10.00 -10.31 -9.47
CA GLN A 42 -9.91 -11.41 -8.50
C GLN A 42 -9.66 -12.76 -9.18
N ARG A 43 -10.32 -13.00 -10.32
CA ARG A 43 -10.10 -14.21 -11.12
C ARG A 43 -8.68 -14.28 -11.67
N LEU A 44 -8.16 -13.17 -12.19
CA LEU A 44 -6.77 -13.10 -12.68
C LEU A 44 -5.76 -13.31 -11.55
N ILE A 45 -5.99 -12.74 -10.38
CA ILE A 45 -5.14 -12.97 -9.19
C ILE A 45 -5.15 -14.46 -8.83
N ALA A 46 -6.32 -15.08 -8.73
CA ALA A 46 -6.43 -16.51 -8.41
C ALA A 46 -5.77 -17.40 -9.46
N GLN A 47 -5.88 -17.05 -10.75
CA GLN A 47 -5.22 -17.77 -11.84
C GLN A 47 -3.70 -17.58 -11.88
N THR A 48 -3.21 -16.42 -11.44
CA THR A 48 -1.77 -16.15 -11.36
C THR A 48 -1.14 -16.84 -10.15
N ALA A 49 -1.85 -16.89 -9.02
CA ALA A 49 -1.36 -17.52 -7.78
C ALA A 49 -0.98 -19.00 -7.95
N ILE A 50 -1.66 -19.74 -8.85
CA ILE A 50 -1.36 -21.15 -9.11
C ILE A 50 -0.18 -21.37 -10.07
N ARG A 51 0.37 -20.31 -10.67
CA ARG A 51 1.47 -20.44 -11.65
C ARG A 51 2.82 -20.56 -10.96
N ALA A 52 3.73 -21.33 -11.55
CA ALA A 52 5.10 -21.45 -11.07
C ALA A 52 5.92 -20.16 -11.31
N ASP A 53 5.60 -19.41 -12.37
CA ASP A 53 6.30 -18.18 -12.79
C ASP A 53 5.60 -16.89 -12.31
N ARG A 54 4.79 -16.98 -11.25
CA ARG A 54 3.93 -15.87 -10.77
C ARG A 54 4.66 -14.61 -10.31
N TYR A 55 5.97 -14.70 -10.04
CA TYR A 55 6.87 -13.57 -9.78
C TYR A 55 7.87 -13.31 -10.93
N GLY A 56 7.74 -13.99 -12.07
CA GLY A 56 8.68 -13.90 -13.20
C GLY A 56 8.39 -12.76 -14.19
N SER A 57 7.24 -12.09 -14.08
CA SER A 57 6.91 -10.93 -14.92
C SER A 57 6.25 -9.83 -14.11
N ARG A 58 6.49 -8.57 -14.50
CA ARG A 58 5.92 -7.40 -13.83
C ARG A 58 4.39 -7.45 -13.74
N ALA A 59 3.71 -7.88 -14.81
CA ALA A 59 2.25 -7.98 -14.81
C ALA A 59 1.74 -9.02 -13.78
N ALA A 60 2.46 -10.13 -13.61
CA ALA A 60 2.12 -11.14 -12.61
C ALA A 60 2.43 -10.64 -11.19
N ILE A 61 3.57 -9.99 -10.98
CA ILE A 61 3.94 -9.35 -9.70
C ILE A 61 2.87 -8.34 -9.28
N GLU A 62 2.43 -7.48 -10.22
CA GLU A 62 1.39 -6.50 -9.96
C GLU A 62 0.08 -7.14 -9.47
N LEU A 63 -0.32 -8.27 -10.04
CA LEU A 63 -1.48 -9.03 -9.57
C LEU A 63 -1.24 -9.67 -8.20
N MET A 64 -0.06 -10.23 -7.95
CA MET A 64 0.31 -10.84 -6.67
C MET A 64 0.39 -9.80 -5.54
N VAL A 65 0.73 -8.54 -5.83
CA VAL A 65 0.71 -7.41 -4.88
C VAL A 65 -0.72 -6.91 -4.65
N ASP A 66 -1.52 -6.83 -5.71
CA ASP A 66 -2.89 -6.33 -5.65
C ASP A 66 -3.83 -7.23 -4.83
N GLY A 67 -3.52 -8.53 -4.72
CA GLY A 67 -4.26 -9.48 -3.90
C GLY A 67 -4.25 -9.12 -2.41
N PRO A 68 -3.08 -9.13 -1.74
CA PRO A 68 -2.93 -8.74 -0.34
C PRO A 68 -3.39 -7.31 -0.08
N LEU A 69 -2.97 -6.33 -0.90
CA LEU A 69 -3.40 -4.92 -0.70
C LEU A 69 -4.92 -4.73 -0.73
N GLY A 70 -5.63 -5.52 -1.54
CA GLY A 70 -7.08 -5.42 -1.65
C GLY A 70 -7.87 -6.26 -0.65
N ARG A 71 -7.23 -7.19 0.08
CA ARG A 71 -7.93 -8.17 0.94
C ARG A 71 -7.43 -8.25 2.38
N SER A 72 -6.13 -8.11 2.62
CA SER A 72 -5.52 -8.27 3.94
C SER A 72 -5.09 -6.94 4.55
N VAL A 73 -4.57 -6.01 3.76
CA VAL A 73 -4.07 -4.73 4.27
C VAL A 73 -5.22 -3.73 4.43
N ILE A 74 -5.67 -3.50 5.68
CA ILE A 74 -6.66 -2.46 5.99
C ILE A 74 -5.93 -1.14 6.25
N MET A 75 -5.92 -0.27 5.26
CA MET A 75 -5.32 1.06 5.41
C MET A 75 -6.16 1.97 6.34
N PRO A 76 -5.54 2.63 7.33
CA PRO A 76 -6.16 3.66 8.16
C PRO A 76 -6.83 4.77 7.36
N ARG A 77 -7.86 5.41 7.92
CA ARG A 77 -8.65 6.47 7.26
C ARG A 77 -7.84 7.69 6.87
N ILE A 78 -6.72 7.91 7.54
CA ILE A 78 -5.77 8.98 7.20
C ILE A 78 -5.01 8.72 5.90
N ALA A 79 -4.89 7.46 5.48
CA ALA A 79 -4.24 7.07 4.24
C ALA A 79 -5.10 7.48 3.05
N THR A 80 -4.48 8.16 2.09
CA THR A 80 -5.13 8.57 0.85
C THR A 80 -4.87 7.53 -0.25
N PRO A 81 -5.63 7.55 -1.36
CA PRO A 81 -5.35 6.69 -2.51
C PRO A 81 -3.91 6.80 -3.04
N ALA A 82 -3.25 7.96 -2.84
CA ALA A 82 -1.85 8.15 -3.18
C ALA A 82 -0.91 7.27 -2.34
N GLN A 83 -1.19 7.08 -1.05
CA GLN A 83 -0.37 6.21 -0.18
C GLN A 83 -0.53 4.74 -0.54
N HIS A 84 -1.76 4.33 -0.89
CA HIS A 84 -2.01 2.99 -1.40
C HIS A 84 -1.26 2.75 -2.72
N ALA A 85 -1.25 3.72 -3.63
CA ALA A 85 -0.49 3.64 -4.88
C ALA A 85 1.02 3.56 -4.64
N LYS A 86 1.55 4.30 -3.65
CA LYS A 86 2.97 4.26 -3.26
C LYS A 86 3.35 2.92 -2.63
N ALA A 87 2.52 2.37 -1.75
CA ALA A 87 2.74 1.04 -1.17
C ALA A 87 2.79 -0.04 -2.25
N ARG A 88 1.84 0.00 -3.19
CA ARG A 88 1.85 -0.87 -4.37
C ARG A 88 3.12 -0.70 -5.20
N GLU A 89 3.49 0.53 -5.54
CA GLU A 89 4.67 0.81 -6.37
C GLU A 89 5.97 0.35 -5.69
N GLY A 90 6.10 0.53 -4.38
CA GLY A 90 7.23 0.06 -3.59
C GLY A 90 7.34 -1.47 -3.55
N ALA A 91 6.24 -2.15 -3.23
CA ALA A 91 6.20 -3.62 -3.19
C ALA A 91 6.52 -4.24 -4.56
N VAL A 92 5.92 -3.72 -5.64
CA VAL A 92 6.19 -4.20 -7.01
C VAL A 92 7.66 -4.02 -7.36
N ALA A 93 8.26 -2.86 -7.04
CA ALA A 93 9.65 -2.60 -7.40
C ALA A 93 10.65 -3.50 -6.63
N ILE A 94 10.38 -3.80 -5.35
CA ILE A 94 11.19 -4.75 -4.58
C ILE A 94 11.06 -6.16 -5.17
N LEU A 95 9.83 -6.63 -5.42
CA LEU A 95 9.59 -7.96 -5.99
C LEU A 95 10.16 -8.11 -7.40
N GLU A 96 10.10 -7.06 -8.22
CA GLU A 96 10.69 -7.01 -9.56
C GLU A 96 12.21 -7.13 -9.48
N ARG A 97 12.84 -6.47 -8.49
CA ARG A 97 14.29 -6.49 -8.30
C ARG A 97 14.79 -7.83 -7.72
N ALA A 98 14.01 -8.44 -6.83
CA ALA A 98 14.30 -9.75 -6.24
C ALA A 98 14.10 -10.92 -7.23
N HIS A 99 13.38 -10.68 -8.35
CA HIS A 99 13.20 -11.65 -9.43
C HIS A 99 12.72 -13.05 -8.99
N GLY A 100 11.85 -13.10 -7.99
CA GLY A 100 11.31 -14.35 -7.44
C GLY A 100 12.20 -15.03 -6.39
N ASP A 101 13.32 -14.44 -5.99
CA ASP A 101 14.12 -14.91 -4.85
C ASP A 101 13.39 -14.62 -3.53
N SER A 102 12.76 -15.66 -2.98
CA SER A 102 12.08 -15.57 -1.69
C SER A 102 13.01 -15.14 -0.54
N ALA A 103 14.30 -15.49 -0.55
CA ALA A 103 15.23 -15.11 0.53
C ALA A 103 15.51 -13.60 0.52
N GLU A 104 15.66 -13.01 -0.67
CA GLU A 104 15.76 -11.55 -0.83
C GLU A 104 14.49 -10.84 -0.36
N VAL A 105 13.32 -11.37 -0.73
CA VAL A 105 12.01 -10.81 -0.31
C VAL A 105 11.84 -10.89 1.21
N GLY A 106 12.22 -12.01 1.82
CA GLY A 106 12.19 -12.18 3.28
C GLY A 106 13.14 -11.19 3.98
N THR A 107 14.34 -10.99 3.43
CA THR A 107 15.30 -10.01 3.94
C THR A 107 14.76 -8.58 3.83
N ALA A 108 14.16 -8.23 2.70
CA ALA A 108 13.50 -6.95 2.48
C ALA A 108 12.35 -6.72 3.47
N ALA A 109 11.48 -7.72 3.64
CA ALA A 109 10.37 -7.68 4.60
C ALA A 109 10.86 -7.41 6.02
N VAL A 110 11.91 -8.10 6.46
CA VAL A 110 12.48 -7.93 7.81
C VAL A 110 13.10 -6.55 8.01
N ARG A 111 13.79 -6.01 7.00
CA ARG A 111 14.36 -4.66 7.04
C ARG A 111 13.29 -3.59 7.09
N CYS A 112 12.25 -3.69 6.26
CA CYS A 112 11.10 -2.80 6.31
C CYS A 112 10.37 -2.89 7.66
N LEU A 113 10.16 -4.09 8.19
CA LEU A 113 9.53 -4.32 9.49
C LEU A 113 10.35 -3.70 10.64
N ALA A 114 11.67 -3.83 10.62
CA ALA A 114 12.55 -3.21 11.60
C ALA A 114 12.52 -1.67 11.53
N SER A 115 12.36 -1.10 10.33
CA SER A 115 12.13 0.33 10.16
C SER A 115 10.78 0.79 10.68
N VAL A 116 9.71 0.02 10.45
CA VAL A 116 8.38 0.28 11.01
C VAL A 116 8.41 0.26 12.54
N GLU A 117 9.01 -0.78 13.14
CA GLU A 117 9.18 -0.90 14.60
C GLU A 117 9.85 0.35 15.21
N ARG A 118 10.98 0.77 14.62
CA ARG A 118 11.74 1.92 15.08
C ARG A 118 10.97 3.24 14.88
N TRP A 119 10.29 3.40 13.76
CA TRP A 119 9.49 4.58 13.49
C TRP A 119 8.29 4.67 14.44
N MET A 120 7.60 3.56 14.70
CA MET A 120 6.51 3.50 15.67
C MET A 120 6.97 3.89 17.07
N THR A 121 8.11 3.37 17.53
CA THR A 121 8.67 3.74 18.84
C THR A 121 8.93 5.24 18.93
N HIS A 122 9.48 5.83 17.87
CA HIS A 122 9.71 7.27 17.78
C HIS A 122 8.40 8.07 17.77
N LEU A 123 7.43 7.65 16.96
CA LEU A 123 6.12 8.29 16.84
C LEU A 123 5.32 8.23 18.15
N ALA A 124 5.33 7.08 18.82
CA ALA A 124 4.70 6.88 20.12
C ALA A 124 5.31 7.79 21.19
N SER A 125 6.65 7.88 21.25
CA SER A 125 7.33 8.78 22.20
C SER A 125 6.95 10.24 21.99
N TRP A 126 6.76 10.65 20.74
CA TRP A 126 6.37 12.01 20.39
C TRP A 126 4.89 12.28 20.69
N SER A 127 4.01 11.30 20.45
CA SER A 127 2.58 11.40 20.79
C SER A 127 2.34 11.59 22.29
N ALA A 128 3.15 10.92 23.13
CA ALA A 128 3.07 11.02 24.58
C ALA A 128 3.66 12.34 25.13
N ALA A 129 4.56 13.00 24.39
CA ALA A 129 5.29 14.18 24.86
C ALA A 129 4.54 15.51 24.67
N GLN A 130 3.36 15.51 24.05
CA GLN A 130 2.47 16.66 23.86
C GLN A 130 3.20 17.97 23.48
N ALA A 131 3.46 18.18 22.19
CA ALA A 131 3.92 19.47 21.70
C ALA A 131 3.15 19.88 20.46
N ALA A 132 2.69 21.14 20.49
CA ALA A 132 2.00 21.89 19.45
C ALA A 132 2.81 21.98 18.13
N GLY A 133 2.97 20.85 17.46
CA GLY A 133 3.54 20.75 16.12
C GLY A 133 2.46 20.93 15.05
N ASN A 134 2.91 21.27 13.84
CA ASN A 134 2.04 21.34 12.67
C ASN A 134 1.36 19.97 12.44
N ILE A 135 0.05 19.90 12.68
CA ILE A 135 -0.76 18.68 12.53
C ILE A 135 -0.64 18.07 11.12
N GLN A 136 -0.37 18.90 10.10
CA GLN A 136 -0.14 18.42 8.73
C GLN A 136 1.16 17.63 8.60
N ALA A 137 2.22 18.05 9.30
CA ALA A 137 3.49 17.34 9.32
C ALA A 137 3.36 16.00 10.05
N ARG A 138 2.60 15.96 11.15
CA ARG A 138 2.22 14.72 11.83
C ARG A 138 1.49 13.77 10.88
N TRP A 139 0.46 14.26 10.23
CA TRP A 139 -0.34 13.45 9.32
C TRP A 139 0.46 12.96 8.12
N ALA A 140 1.38 13.77 7.59
CA ALA A 140 2.29 13.32 6.54
C ALA A 140 3.21 12.19 7.02
N ASP A 141 3.77 12.29 8.23
CA ASP A 141 4.64 11.27 8.81
C ASP A 141 3.88 9.95 9.07
N VAL A 142 2.66 10.05 9.64
CA VAL A 142 1.76 8.90 9.86
C VAL A 142 1.38 8.23 8.53
N ARG A 143 1.01 9.01 7.52
CA ARG A 143 0.68 8.48 6.18
C ARG A 143 1.85 7.73 5.54
N ALA A 144 3.06 8.27 5.67
CA ALA A 144 4.25 7.60 5.17
C ALA A 144 4.51 6.29 5.92
N LEU A 145 4.39 6.27 7.25
CA LEU A 145 4.53 5.06 8.05
C LEU A 145 3.51 3.98 7.66
N VAL A 146 2.24 4.36 7.49
CA VAL A 146 1.17 3.47 7.02
C VAL A 146 1.53 2.84 5.67
N GLY A 147 2.03 3.63 4.73
CA GLY A 147 2.46 3.11 3.44
C GLY A 147 3.61 2.10 3.54
N LEU A 148 4.56 2.30 4.46
CA LEU A 148 5.66 1.36 4.69
C LEU A 148 5.15 0.08 5.37
N ALA A 149 4.27 0.19 6.36
CA ALA A 149 3.65 -0.95 7.05
C ALA A 149 2.89 -1.85 6.05
N ALA A 150 2.05 -1.24 5.21
CA ALA A 150 1.34 -1.94 4.14
C ALA A 150 2.28 -2.60 3.12
N THR A 151 3.34 -1.91 2.70
CA THR A 151 4.36 -2.49 1.82
C THR A 151 5.00 -3.71 2.48
N THR A 152 5.33 -3.61 3.77
CA THR A 152 5.93 -4.69 4.56
C THR A 152 5.00 -5.90 4.60
N GLU A 153 3.71 -5.69 4.87
CA GLU A 153 2.71 -6.76 4.93
C GLU A 153 2.58 -7.51 3.59
N VAL A 154 2.63 -6.80 2.47
CA VAL A 154 2.66 -7.38 1.12
C VAL A 154 3.92 -8.22 0.90
N LEU A 155 5.09 -7.72 1.34
CA LEU A 155 6.35 -8.44 1.20
C LEU A 155 6.37 -9.71 2.06
N ILE A 156 5.80 -9.67 3.26
CA ILE A 156 5.60 -10.87 4.10
C ILE A 156 4.72 -11.86 3.35
N ALA A 157 3.56 -11.44 2.85
CA ALA A 157 2.68 -12.33 2.10
C ALA A 157 3.36 -12.94 0.86
N ALA A 158 4.17 -12.16 0.14
CA ALA A 158 4.92 -12.64 -1.02
C ALA A 158 6.05 -13.60 -0.65
N TYR A 159 6.74 -13.36 0.47
CA TYR A 159 7.71 -14.30 1.03
C TYR A 159 7.04 -15.63 1.39
N GLU A 160 5.94 -15.59 2.14
CA GLU A 160 5.26 -16.80 2.61
C GLU A 160 4.68 -17.62 1.45
N ASP A 161 4.19 -16.94 0.41
CA ASP A 161 3.75 -17.58 -0.83
C ASP A 161 4.92 -18.22 -1.61
N GLY A 162 6.08 -17.56 -1.66
CA GLY A 162 7.26 -18.06 -2.36
C GLY A 162 7.98 -19.19 -1.62
N ALA A 163 8.18 -19.04 -0.31
CA ALA A 163 8.91 -19.99 0.54
C ALA A 163 8.03 -21.17 1.02
N GLY A 164 6.71 -21.02 1.00
CA GLY A 164 5.77 -22.03 1.52
C GLY A 164 5.80 -22.17 3.05
N SER A 165 6.42 -21.22 3.75
CA SER A 165 6.56 -21.17 5.21
C SER A 165 6.34 -19.76 5.73
N GLN A 166 5.86 -19.66 6.97
CA GLN A 166 5.69 -18.36 7.61
C GLN A 166 7.02 -17.62 7.82
N LEU A 167 6.99 -16.29 7.81
CA LEU A 167 8.19 -15.48 8.08
C LEU A 167 8.65 -15.67 9.54
N SER A 168 9.70 -16.45 9.76
CA SER A 168 10.32 -16.60 11.08
C SER A 168 11.72 -15.98 11.09
N THR A 169 11.99 -15.06 12.01
CA THR A 169 13.35 -14.51 12.19
C THR A 169 13.73 -14.41 13.67
N GLY A 170 14.80 -15.10 14.06
CA GLY A 170 15.27 -15.11 15.45
C GLY A 170 14.17 -15.56 16.42
N SER A 171 13.77 -14.68 17.35
CA SER A 171 12.69 -14.91 18.31
C SER A 171 11.29 -14.55 17.80
N LEU A 172 11.18 -14.04 16.58
CA LEU A 172 9.91 -13.60 15.99
C LEU A 172 9.21 -14.79 15.31
N GLY A 173 8.04 -15.15 15.83
CA GLY A 173 7.13 -16.06 15.14
C GLY A 173 6.39 -15.38 13.98
N GLY A 174 5.97 -16.15 12.98
CA GLY A 174 5.33 -15.62 11.77
C GLY A 174 4.09 -14.76 12.00
N SER A 175 3.22 -15.18 12.91
CA SER A 175 2.02 -14.42 13.27
C SER A 175 2.30 -13.14 14.03
N ALA A 176 3.45 -13.02 14.70
CA ALA A 176 3.80 -11.84 15.48
C ALA A 176 4.16 -10.64 14.59
N ALA A 177 4.74 -10.87 13.40
CA ALA A 177 5.02 -9.81 12.44
C ALA A 177 3.74 -9.13 11.97
N THR A 178 2.77 -9.93 11.53
CA THR A 178 1.48 -9.44 11.02
C THR A 178 0.66 -8.78 12.10
N ALA A 179 0.56 -9.39 13.30
CA ALA A 179 -0.15 -8.78 14.42
C ALA A 179 0.43 -7.42 14.84
N TYR A 180 1.76 -7.27 14.80
CA TYR A 180 2.40 -5.99 15.09
C TYR A 180 2.09 -4.93 14.02
N LEU A 181 2.07 -5.32 12.74
CA LEU A 181 1.69 -4.41 11.65
C LEU A 181 0.21 -3.99 11.74
N GLU A 182 -0.69 -4.92 12.04
CA GLU A 182 -2.10 -4.62 12.28
C GLU A 182 -2.27 -3.62 13.44
N ALA A 183 -1.64 -3.88 14.59
CA ALA A 183 -1.65 -2.97 15.73
C ALA A 183 -1.06 -1.59 15.38
N CYS A 184 0.00 -1.55 14.57
CA CYS A 184 0.61 -0.32 14.08
C CYS A 184 -0.37 0.50 13.22
N LEU A 185 -1.10 -0.15 12.31
CA LEU A 185 -2.10 0.51 11.48
C LEU A 185 -3.27 1.04 12.32
N ASP A 186 -3.78 0.23 13.27
CA ASP A 186 -4.84 0.64 14.18
C ASP A 186 -4.44 1.84 15.05
N PHE A 187 -3.22 1.83 15.59
CA PHE A 187 -2.68 2.97 16.34
C PHE A 187 -2.54 4.22 15.45
N CYS A 188 -2.12 4.06 14.20
CA CYS A 188 -2.04 5.18 13.25
C CYS A 188 -3.43 5.76 12.92
N ASP A 189 -4.49 4.94 12.86
CA ASP A 189 -5.87 5.40 12.69
C ASP A 189 -6.32 6.22 13.91
N GLN A 190 -6.08 5.70 15.12
CA GLN A 190 -6.42 6.40 16.37
C GLN A 190 -5.66 7.72 16.51
N LEU A 191 -4.35 7.73 16.22
CA LEU A 191 -3.50 8.93 16.27
C LEU A 191 -3.93 10.03 15.28
N ALA A 192 -4.58 9.63 14.18
CA ALA A 192 -5.11 10.55 13.20
C ALA A 192 -6.43 11.21 13.63
N LEU A 193 -7.27 10.47 14.36
CA LEU A 193 -8.66 10.83 14.64
C LEU A 193 -8.87 11.42 16.05
N ASP A 194 -8.15 10.91 17.04
CA ASP A 194 -8.40 11.21 18.44
C ASP A 194 -7.38 12.20 19.02
N ALA A 195 -7.86 13.05 19.94
CA ALA A 195 -7.02 13.95 20.71
C ALA A 195 -6.28 13.22 21.86
N ASP A 196 -6.92 12.19 22.42
CA ASP A 196 -6.42 11.38 23.53
C ASP A 196 -6.14 9.96 23.05
N VAL A 197 -4.93 9.76 22.51
CA VAL A 197 -4.51 8.48 21.93
C VAL A 197 -4.03 7.55 23.05
N VAL A 198 -4.50 6.30 23.05
CA VAL A 198 -4.03 5.28 23.98
C VAL A 198 -2.52 5.09 23.77
N PRO A 199 -1.69 5.02 24.83
CA PRO A 199 -0.26 4.80 24.67
C PRO A 199 0.04 3.52 23.89
N TRP A 200 1.07 3.58 23.03
CA TRP A 200 1.60 2.38 22.36
C TRP A 200 2.12 1.40 23.41
N THR A 201 1.58 0.19 23.43
CA THR A 201 1.90 -0.85 24.42
C THR A 201 2.50 -2.11 23.82
N GLU A 202 2.52 -2.23 22.49
CA GLU A 202 3.04 -3.43 21.84
C GLU A 202 4.53 -3.59 22.10
N PRO A 203 4.98 -4.81 22.43
CA PRO A 203 6.39 -5.09 22.65
C PRO A 203 7.18 -4.94 21.35
N GLY A 204 8.37 -4.39 21.46
CA GLY A 204 9.31 -4.36 20.33
C GLY A 204 9.62 -5.77 19.82
N LEU A 205 9.69 -5.90 18.50
CA LEU A 205 9.97 -7.13 17.77
C LEU A 205 11.41 -7.63 17.91
N ARG A 206 12.34 -6.78 18.40
CA ARG A 206 13.75 -7.14 18.65
C ARG A 206 14.45 -7.75 17.44
N LEU A 207 14.13 -7.24 16.25
CA LEU A 207 14.71 -7.71 14.99
C LEU A 207 16.22 -7.44 14.97
N ASN A 208 17.02 -8.39 14.48
CA ASN A 208 18.47 -8.23 14.38
C ASN A 208 18.86 -7.52 13.07
N VAL A 209 18.46 -6.26 12.95
CA VAL A 209 18.81 -5.38 11.82
C VAL A 209 19.63 -4.20 12.34
N ASP A 210 20.71 -3.86 11.64
CA ASP A 210 21.57 -2.73 12.00
C ASP A 210 20.74 -1.44 12.17
N PRO A 211 20.87 -0.70 13.29
CA PRO A 211 20.07 0.50 13.55
C PRO A 211 20.22 1.58 12.47
N SER A 212 21.41 1.72 11.87
CA SER A 212 21.63 2.70 10.81
C SER A 212 20.87 2.32 9.53
N LEU A 213 20.80 1.03 9.21
CA LEU A 213 20.02 0.54 8.07
C LEU A 213 18.51 0.76 8.28
N ARG A 214 18.01 0.63 9.51
CA ARG A 214 16.61 0.94 9.84
C ARG A 214 16.28 2.40 9.56
N ASP A 215 17.16 3.31 9.97
CA ASP A 215 17.00 4.75 9.77
C ASP A 215 17.15 5.14 8.28
N GLN A 216 18.11 4.54 7.58
CA GLN A 216 18.30 4.74 6.13
C GLN A 216 17.06 4.27 5.34
N THR A 217 16.54 3.08 5.66
CA THR A 217 15.32 2.55 5.02
C THR A 217 14.12 3.45 5.28
N ARG A 218 13.95 3.95 6.52
CA ARG A 218 12.92 4.94 6.85
C ARG A 218 13.07 6.22 6.02
N ALA A 219 14.29 6.77 5.94
CA ALA A 219 14.56 8.00 5.21
C ALA A 219 14.32 7.83 3.70
N ALA A 220 14.80 6.74 3.12
CA ALA A 220 14.61 6.42 1.71
C ALA A 220 13.12 6.21 1.37
N TRP A 221 12.38 5.48 2.21
CA TRP A 221 10.94 5.34 2.06
C TRP A 221 10.22 6.67 2.14
N LYS A 222 10.53 7.50 3.15
CA LYS A 222 9.89 8.80 3.33
C LYS A 222 10.10 9.68 2.10
N ALA A 223 11.35 9.79 1.62
CA ALA A 223 11.67 10.52 0.39
C ALA A 223 10.89 10.00 -0.84
N PHE A 224 10.80 8.67 -1.00
CA PHE A 224 10.02 8.07 -2.08
C PHE A 224 8.51 8.36 -1.97
N SER A 225 7.96 8.28 -0.77
CA SER A 225 6.52 8.48 -0.51
C SER A 225 6.08 9.94 -0.73
N GLU A 226 6.95 10.90 -0.40
CA GLU A 226 6.68 12.34 -0.52
C GLU A 226 6.93 12.87 -1.95
N THR A 227 7.75 12.19 -2.75
CA THR A 227 8.03 12.59 -4.13
C THR A 227 6.82 12.31 -5.04
N PRO A 228 6.27 13.30 -5.77
CA PRO A 228 5.20 13.08 -6.74
C PRO A 228 5.58 12.08 -7.83
N SER A 229 4.62 11.29 -8.32
CA SER A 229 4.89 10.32 -9.38
C SER A 229 5.13 11.00 -10.73
N PRO A 230 6.08 10.51 -11.55
CA PRO A 230 6.92 9.33 -11.34
C PRO A 230 8.17 9.61 -10.48
N ALA A 231 8.34 8.88 -9.38
CA ALA A 231 9.43 9.07 -8.41
C ALA A 231 10.59 8.08 -8.63
N LEU A 232 11.10 8.00 -9.87
CA LEU A 232 12.00 6.92 -10.31
C LEU A 232 13.28 6.79 -9.48
N GLU A 233 14.01 7.88 -9.28
CA GLU A 233 15.28 7.88 -8.52
C GLU A 233 15.04 7.58 -7.03
N ALA A 234 14.02 8.19 -6.42
CA ALA A 234 13.70 7.95 -5.02
C ALA A 234 13.24 6.51 -4.78
N ARG A 235 12.47 5.93 -5.73
CA ARG A 235 12.08 4.52 -5.70
C ARG A 235 13.28 3.61 -5.79
N LYS A 236 14.19 3.89 -6.73
CA LYS A 236 15.42 3.11 -6.89
C LYS A 236 16.27 3.16 -5.62
N ALA A 237 16.47 4.34 -5.05
CA ALA A 237 17.22 4.50 -3.80
C ALA A 237 16.60 3.70 -2.63
N PHE A 238 15.27 3.69 -2.53
CA PHE A 238 14.57 2.85 -1.54
C PHE A 238 14.81 1.36 -1.78
N VAL A 239 14.63 0.88 -3.01
CA VAL A 239 14.86 -0.54 -3.36
C VAL A 239 16.31 -0.94 -3.10
N ASP A 240 17.27 -0.13 -3.54
CA ASP A 240 18.71 -0.37 -3.34
C ASP A 240 19.06 -0.41 -1.85
N THR A 241 18.46 0.45 -1.02
CA THR A 241 18.68 0.47 0.43
C THR A 241 18.13 -0.81 1.09
N VAL A 242 16.90 -1.21 0.74
CA VAL A 242 16.24 -2.37 1.34
C VAL A 242 16.91 -3.67 0.92
N LEU A 243 17.50 -3.74 -0.27
CA LEU A 243 18.17 -4.91 -0.81
C LEU A 243 19.71 -4.87 -0.67
N ALA A 244 20.29 -3.84 -0.04
CA ALA A 244 21.73 -3.71 0.13
C ALA A 244 22.36 -4.92 0.86
N GLY A 245 23.28 -5.65 0.24
CA GLY A 245 23.96 -6.79 0.86
C GLY A 245 23.28 -8.15 0.69
N ALA A 246 22.48 -8.33 -0.37
CA ALA A 246 22.04 -9.64 -0.87
C ALA A 246 22.98 -10.21 -1.95
N ASP A 247 24.25 -9.80 -1.95
CA ASP A 247 25.29 -10.32 -2.86
C ASP A 247 25.93 -11.62 -2.34
#